data_AF-A0A356T6T2-F1
#
_entry.id   AF-A0A356T6T2-F1
#
_cell.length_a   1.000
_cell.length_b   1.000
_cell.length_c   1.000
_cell.angle_alpha   90.00
_cell.angle_beta   90.00
_cell.angle_gamma   90.00
#
_symmetry.space_group_name_H-M   'P 1'
#
loop_
_entity.id
_entity.type
_entity.pdbx_description
1 polymer ?
#
loop_
_entity_poly.entity_id
_entity_poly.type
_entity_poly.pdbx_seq_one_letter_code
_entity_poly.pdbx_strand_id
1 'polypeptide(L)'
;MKQGMSLGRSVAATAALAAPMVGRGVLSISTLTVDTIMVGWLPDSSQALTVMGYAAVVVAGLYVVVEGLAVGISALTAKAAGARDEDAVGARASETIALSSIAWLIVLLAGGLGASTFVAWLG
;
A
#
# COMPACT_ATOMS: atom_id res chain seq x y z
N MET A 1 -14.14 27.83 -18.30
CA MET A 1 -15.11 26.75 -18.57
C MET A 1 -14.62 25.89 -19.73
N LYS A 2 -14.03 24.72 -19.48
CA LYS A 2 -13.75 23.71 -20.52
C LYS A 2 -14.49 22.41 -20.16
N GLN A 3 -15.81 22.44 -20.27
CA GLN A 3 -16.64 21.23 -20.31
C GLN A 3 -16.65 20.75 -21.76
N GLY A 4 -15.98 19.64 -22.03
CA GLY A 4 -15.92 19.09 -23.40
C GLY A 4 -14.95 17.93 -23.58
N MET A 5 -14.79 17.04 -22.59
CA MET A 5 -14.26 15.71 -22.88
C MET A 5 -15.45 14.82 -23.25
N SER A 6 -15.39 14.18 -24.42
CA SER A 6 -16.36 13.13 -24.76
C SER A 6 -16.24 12.02 -23.72
N LEU A 7 -17.36 11.45 -23.29
CA LEU A 7 -17.43 10.40 -22.25
C LEU A 7 -16.37 9.30 -22.46
N GLY A 8 -16.14 8.91 -23.74
CA GLY A 8 -15.13 7.92 -24.11
C GLY A 8 -13.67 8.32 -23.81
N ARG A 9 -13.30 9.61 -23.91
CA ARG A 9 -11.94 10.07 -23.56
C ARG A 9 -11.69 10.03 -22.05
N SER A 10 -12.69 10.36 -21.24
CA SER A 10 -12.60 10.26 -19.79
C SER A 10 -12.44 8.81 -19.34
N VAL A 11 -13.23 7.89 -19.91
CA VAL A 11 -13.13 6.45 -19.61
C VAL A 11 -11.75 5.90 -20.01
N ALA A 12 -11.25 6.25 -21.19
CA ALA A 12 -9.93 5.82 -21.65
C ALA A 12 -8.80 6.34 -20.73
N ALA A 13 -8.87 7.59 -20.28
CA ALA A 13 -7.89 8.17 -19.37
C ALA A 13 -7.91 7.49 -17.99
N THR A 14 -9.10 7.22 -17.44
CA THR A 14 -9.24 6.46 -16.19
C THR A 14 -8.68 5.05 -16.34
N ALA A 15 -8.98 4.36 -17.43
CA ALA A 15 -8.46 3.01 -17.68
C ALA A 15 -6.92 3.00 -17.78
N ALA A 16 -6.34 3.99 -18.46
CA ALA A 16 -4.88 4.12 -18.57
C ALA A 16 -4.19 4.34 -17.23
N LEU A 17 -4.81 5.12 -16.32
CA LEU A 17 -4.31 5.33 -14.96
C LEU A 17 -4.54 4.13 -14.04
N ALA A 18 -5.66 3.42 -14.22
CA ALA A 18 -6.03 2.27 -13.40
C ALA A 18 -5.22 1.00 -13.77
N ALA A 19 -4.87 0.82 -15.05
CA ALA A 19 -4.13 -0.35 -15.53
C ALA A 19 -2.85 -0.66 -14.72
N PRO A 20 -1.92 0.30 -14.47
CA PRO A 20 -0.74 0.02 -13.66
C PRO A 20 -1.08 -0.26 -12.18
N MET A 21 -2.12 0.37 -11.62
CA MET A 21 -2.56 0.11 -10.25
C MET A 21 -3.10 -1.32 -10.09
N VAL A 22 -3.95 -1.76 -11.02
CA VAL A 22 -4.46 -3.14 -11.06
C VAL A 22 -3.32 -4.13 -11.29
N GLY A 23 -2.40 -3.82 -12.21
CA GLY A 23 -1.21 -4.64 -12.45
C GLY A 23 -0.36 -4.84 -11.19
N ARG A 24 -0.12 -3.78 -10.41
CA ARG A 24 0.54 -3.87 -9.10
C ARG A 24 -0.22 -4.77 -8.13
N GLY A 25 -1.55 -4.66 -8.08
CA GLY A 25 -2.39 -5.52 -7.25
C GLY A 25 -2.28 -7.01 -7.61
N VAL A 26 -2.34 -7.32 -8.91
CA VAL A 26 -2.18 -8.69 -9.42
C VAL A 26 -0.80 -9.25 -9.09
N LEU A 27 0.25 -8.45 -9.29
CA LEU A 27 1.62 -8.84 -8.92
C LEU A 27 1.73 -9.11 -7.41
N SER A 28 1.13 -8.28 -6.57
CA SER A 28 1.14 -8.47 -5.11
C SER A 28 0.52 -9.81 -4.70
N ILE A 29 -0.66 -10.15 -5.24
CA ILE A 29 -1.34 -11.43 -4.97
C ILE A 29 -0.51 -12.61 -5.49
N SER A 30 0.11 -12.44 -6.66
CA SER A 30 0.98 -13.46 -7.25
C SER A 30 2.19 -13.75 -6.35
N THR A 31 2.82 -12.72 -5.80
CA THR A 31 3.94 -12.88 -4.85
C THR A 31 3.50 -13.63 -3.60
N LEU A 32 2.37 -13.25 -2.99
CA LEU A 32 1.83 -13.95 -1.82
C LEU A 32 1.53 -15.43 -2.11
N THR A 33 1.06 -15.73 -3.32
CA THR A 33 0.81 -17.11 -3.76
C THR A 33 2.11 -17.90 -3.86
N VAL A 34 3.15 -17.30 -4.44
CA VAL A 34 4.49 -17.92 -4.53
C VAL A 34 5.06 -18.17 -3.14
N ASP A 35 4.97 -17.20 -2.23
CA ASP A 35 5.44 -17.33 -0.85
C ASP A 35 4.73 -18.50 -0.14
N THR A 36 3.42 -18.61 -0.34
CA THR A 36 2.62 -19.72 0.21
C THR A 36 3.07 -21.07 -0.32
N ILE A 37 3.35 -21.18 -1.63
CA ILE A 37 3.84 -22.41 -2.25
C ILE A 37 5.22 -22.78 -1.68
N MET A 38 6.12 -21.81 -1.56
CA MET A 38 7.47 -22.03 -1.02
C MET A 38 7.43 -22.51 0.43
N VAL A 39 6.61 -21.89 1.27
CA VAL A 39 6.41 -22.32 2.67
C VAL A 39 5.78 -23.72 2.73
N GLY A 40 4.91 -24.04 1.76
CA GLY A 40 4.32 -25.38 1.60
C GLY A 40 5.33 -26.50 1.34
N TRP A 41 6.53 -26.19 0.85
CA TRP A 41 7.59 -27.17 0.60
C TRP A 41 8.49 -27.46 1.82
N LEU A 42 8.28 -26.77 2.95
CA LEU A 42 9.06 -27.00 4.16
C LEU A 42 8.66 -28.32 4.87
N PRO A 43 9.60 -28.98 5.57
CA PRO A 43 9.30 -30.19 6.35
C PRO A 43 8.17 -30.01 7.37
N ASP A 44 8.07 -28.81 7.98
CA ASP A 44 7.04 -28.43 8.96
C ASP A 44 5.99 -27.47 8.36
N SER A 45 5.60 -27.71 7.10
CA SER A 45 4.73 -26.80 6.33
C SER A 45 3.41 -26.45 7.01
N SER A 46 2.80 -27.35 7.80
CA SER A 46 1.54 -27.06 8.50
C SER A 46 1.70 -25.96 9.57
N GLN A 47 2.79 -26.01 10.34
CA GLN A 47 3.10 -25.00 11.35
C GLN A 47 3.55 -23.70 10.68
N ALA A 48 4.41 -23.80 9.66
CA ALA A 48 4.93 -22.65 8.94
C ALA A 48 3.82 -21.87 8.19
N LEU A 49 2.88 -22.57 7.55
CA LEU A 49 1.72 -21.95 6.89
C LEU A 49 0.77 -21.30 7.90
N THR A 50 0.57 -21.90 9.07
CA THR A 50 -0.21 -21.29 10.16
C THR A 50 0.41 -19.97 10.62
N VAL A 51 1.71 -19.96 10.89
CA VAL A 51 2.45 -18.74 11.29
C VAL A 51 2.42 -17.70 10.17
N MET A 52 2.59 -18.11 8.92
CA MET A 52 2.50 -17.22 7.76
C MET A 52 1.11 -16.58 7.64
N GLY A 53 0.04 -17.32 7.92
CA GLY A 53 -1.33 -16.80 7.97
C GLY A 53 -1.50 -15.70 9.02
N TYR A 54 -1.01 -15.91 10.24
CA TYR A 54 -1.02 -14.87 11.28
C TYR A 54 -0.21 -13.64 10.88
N ALA A 55 0.99 -13.84 10.35
CA ALA A 55 1.84 -12.75 9.88
C ALA A 55 1.16 -11.95 8.76
N ALA A 56 0.49 -12.62 7.82
CA ALA A 56 -0.22 -11.96 6.72
C ALA A 56 -1.35 -11.04 7.20
N VAL A 57 -2.10 -11.44 8.24
CA VAL A 57 -3.17 -10.59 8.82
C VAL A 57 -2.59 -9.33 9.46
N VAL A 58 -1.50 -9.47 10.23
CA VAL A 58 -0.83 -8.33 10.87
C VAL A 58 -0.29 -7.37 9.81
N VAL A 59 0.41 -7.91 8.81
CA VAL A 59 0.96 -7.11 7.71
C VAL A 59 -0.14 -6.42 6.92
N ALA A 60 -1.26 -7.09 6.63
CA ALA A 60 -2.39 -6.49 5.93
C ALA A 60 -2.97 -5.29 6.70
N GLY A 61 -3.13 -5.40 8.02
CA GLY A 61 -3.59 -4.30 8.86
C GLY A 61 -2.65 -3.09 8.82
N LEU A 62 -1.34 -3.33 8.94
CA LEU A 62 -0.32 -2.28 8.85
C LEU A 62 -0.27 -1.65 7.45
N TYR A 63 -0.43 -2.47 6.41
CA TYR A 63 -0.43 -2.02 5.02
C TYR A 63 -1.56 -1.03 4.73
N VAL A 64 -2.76 -1.24 5.29
CA VAL A 64 -3.90 -0.31 5.14
C VAL A 64 -3.57 1.08 5.69
N VAL A 65 -2.87 1.17 6.81
CA VAL A 65 -2.48 2.46 7.41
C VAL A 65 -1.53 3.22 6.48
N VAL A 66 -0.52 2.53 5.95
CA VAL A 66 0.47 3.13 5.04
C VAL A 66 -0.15 3.51 3.70
N GLU A 67 -1.00 2.66 3.13
CA GLU A 67 -1.75 2.99 1.90
C GLU A 67 -2.71 4.17 2.11
N GLY A 68 -3.37 4.26 3.27
CA GLY A 68 -4.23 5.40 3.59
C GLY A 68 -3.46 6.73 3.56
N LEU A 69 -2.24 6.75 4.11
CA LEU A 69 -1.35 7.90 4.05
C LEU A 69 -0.96 8.24 2.60
N ALA A 70 -0.57 7.23 1.82
CA ALA A 70 -0.18 7.39 0.42
C ALA A 70 -1.34 7.94 -0.46
N VAL A 71 -2.56 7.46 -0.25
CA VAL A 71 -3.77 7.95 -0.93
C VAL A 71 -4.08 9.39 -0.53
N GLY A 72 -3.99 9.73 0.76
CA GLY A 72 -4.22 11.09 1.25
C GLY A 72 -3.24 12.10 0.66
N ILE A 73 -1.96 11.76 0.61
CA ILE A 73 -0.91 12.57 -0.02
C ILE A 73 -1.19 12.74 -1.52
N SER A 74 -1.54 11.67 -2.22
CA SER A 74 -1.86 11.73 -3.66
C SER A 74 -3.02 12.69 -3.93
N ALA A 75 -4.04 12.72 -3.06
CA ALA A 75 -5.15 13.66 -3.16
C ALA A 75 -4.73 15.12 -2.94
N LEU A 76 -3.86 15.38 -1.97
CA LEU A 76 -3.30 16.72 -1.71
C LEU A 76 -2.43 17.20 -2.88
N THR A 77 -1.60 16.33 -3.44
CA THR A 77 -0.75 16.61 -4.61
C THR A 77 -1.61 16.87 -5.85
N ALA A 78 -2.66 16.07 -6.09
CA ALA A 78 -3.60 16.30 -7.18
C ALA A 78 -4.31 17.65 -7.07
N LYS A 79 -4.69 18.06 -5.85
CA LYS A 79 -5.27 19.38 -5.57
C LYS A 79 -4.30 20.52 -5.89
N ALA A 80 -3.04 20.42 -5.45
CA ALA A 80 -2.00 21.41 -5.74
C ALA A 80 -1.69 21.51 -7.24
N ALA A 81 -1.58 20.36 -7.92
CA ALA A 81 -1.40 20.29 -9.37
C ALA A 81 -2.57 20.94 -10.13
N GLY A 82 -3.82 20.73 -9.68
CA GLY A 82 -5.00 21.38 -10.22
C GLY A 82 -5.01 22.90 -10.05
N ALA A 83 -4.39 23.41 -8.99
CA ALA A 83 -4.20 24.84 -8.74
C ALA A 83 -3.01 25.46 -9.50
N ARG A 84 -2.23 24.65 -10.24
CA ARG A 84 -0.97 25.05 -10.90
C ARG A 84 0.08 25.61 -9.93
N ASP A 85 0.08 25.13 -8.70
CA ASP A 85 1.06 25.47 -7.68
C ASP A 85 2.20 24.44 -7.71
N GLU A 86 3.18 24.69 -8.58
CA GLU A 86 4.31 23.78 -8.80
C GLU A 86 5.22 23.67 -7.57
N ASP A 87 5.38 24.75 -6.81
CA ASP A 87 6.13 24.77 -5.56
C ASP A 87 5.48 23.87 -4.52
N ALA A 88 4.15 23.93 -4.38
CA ALA A 88 3.42 23.03 -3.50
C ALA A 88 3.53 21.57 -3.95
N VAL A 89 3.46 21.27 -5.25
CA VAL A 89 3.63 19.90 -5.77
C VAL A 89 5.01 19.34 -5.42
N GLY A 90 6.08 20.13 -5.62
CA GLY A 90 7.45 19.75 -5.26
C GLY A 90 7.63 19.55 -3.75
N ALA A 91 7.07 20.44 -2.94
CA ALA A 91 7.09 20.31 -1.49
C ALA A 91 6.34 19.07 -0.98
N ARG A 92 5.22 18.69 -1.62
CA ARG A 92 4.51 17.45 -1.27
C ARG A 92 5.34 16.21 -1.55
N ALA A 93 6.19 16.20 -2.58
CA ALA A 93 7.04 15.05 -2.86
C ALA A 93 8.07 14.79 -1.74
N SER A 94 8.73 15.83 -1.22
CA SER A 94 9.66 15.69 -0.09
C SER A 94 8.94 15.34 1.21
N GLU A 95 7.78 15.95 1.46
CA GLU A 95 6.92 15.63 2.60
C GLU A 95 6.45 14.18 2.57
N THR A 96 6.16 13.64 1.38
CA THR A 96 5.77 12.22 1.19
C THR A 96 6.86 11.28 1.66
N ILE A 97 8.11 11.56 1.28
CA ILE A 97 9.26 10.73 1.67
C ILE A 97 9.45 10.78 3.18
N ALA A 98 9.36 11.97 3.79
CA ALA A 98 9.49 12.15 5.23
C ALA A 98 8.36 11.42 5.99
N LEU A 99 7.10 11.65 5.61
CA LEU A 99 5.94 11.01 6.23
C LEU A 99 5.96 9.49 6.07
N SER A 100 6.35 8.98 4.89
CA SER A 100 6.49 7.55 4.66
C SER A 100 7.59 6.94 5.54
N SER A 101 8.72 7.64 5.68
CA SER A 101 9.82 7.19 6.54
C SER A 101 9.40 7.14 8.01
N ILE A 102 8.67 8.16 8.48
CA ILE A 102 8.12 8.20 9.84
C ILE A 102 7.09 7.09 10.04
N ALA A 103 6.19 6.87 9.07
CA ALA A 103 5.20 5.80 9.16
C ALA A 103 5.87 4.42 9.26
N TRP A 104 6.89 4.15 8.42
CA TRP A 104 7.66 2.90 8.50
C TRP A 104 8.44 2.76 9.82
N LEU A 105 8.99 3.85 10.36
CA LEU A 105 9.61 3.86 11.69
C LEU A 105 8.60 3.50 12.77
N ILE A 106 7.39 4.05 12.74
CA ILE A 106 6.32 3.72 13.68
C ILE A 106 5.94 2.25 13.54
N VAL A 107 5.76 1.75 12.32
CA VAL A 107 5.46 0.33 12.06
C VAL A 107 6.57 -0.58 12.58
N LEU A 108 7.84 -0.22 12.35
CA LEU A 108 8.99 -0.97 12.84
C LEU A 108 9.03 -1.02 14.38
N LEU A 109 8.80 0.11 15.04
CA LEU A 109 8.79 0.18 16.51
C LEU A 109 7.58 -0.55 17.10
N ALA A 110 6.39 -0.35 16.52
CA ALA A 110 5.18 -1.03 16.95
C ALA A 110 5.28 -2.55 16.74
N GLY A 111 5.83 -2.99 15.61
CA GLY A 111 6.12 -4.39 15.33
C GLY A 111 7.17 -4.96 16.28
N GLY A 112 8.30 -4.29 16.45
CA GLY A 112 9.40 -4.79 17.29
C GLY A 112 9.06 -4.86 18.78
N LEU A 113 8.37 -3.85 19.32
CA LEU A 113 7.99 -3.78 20.74
C LEU A 113 6.67 -4.50 21.05
N GLY A 114 5.78 -4.59 20.08
CA GLY A 114 4.43 -5.11 20.24
C GLY A 114 4.21 -6.52 19.67
N ALA A 115 5.21 -7.14 19.02
CA ALA A 115 5.07 -8.44 18.36
C ALA A 115 4.50 -9.52 19.28
N SER A 116 5.04 -9.66 20.50
CA SER A 116 4.57 -10.66 21.46
C SER A 116 3.13 -10.41 21.91
N THR A 117 2.75 -9.15 22.12
CA THR A 117 1.39 -8.76 22.49
C THR A 117 0.39 -8.97 21.35
N PHE A 118 0.77 -8.61 20.12
CA PHE A 118 -0.07 -8.81 18.94
C PHE A 118 -0.31 -10.28 18.63
N VAL A 119 0.73 -11.11 18.75
CA VAL A 119 0.61 -12.57 18.60
C VAL A 119 -0.28 -13.15 19.70
N ALA A 120 -0.13 -12.70 20.95
CA ALA A 120 -0.99 -13.12 22.05
C ALA A 120 -2.48 -12.74 21.87
N TRP A 121 -2.79 -11.66 21.14
CA TRP A 121 -4.17 -11.31 20.78
C TRP A 121 -4.74 -12.17 19.65
N LEU A 122 -3.89 -12.78 18.83
CA LEU A 122 -4.29 -13.64 17.71
C LEU A 122 -4.51 -15.11 18.11
N GLY A 123 -4.05 -15.52 19.30
CA GLY A 123 -4.27 -16.85 19.88
C GLY A 123 -2.97 -17.60 20.17
#